data_AF-A0AAI9XT00-F1
#
_entry.id   AF-A0AAI9XT00-F1
#
_cell.length_a   1.000
_cell.length_b   1.000
_cell.length_c   1.000
_cell.angle_alpha   90.00
_cell.angle_beta   90.00
_cell.angle_gamma   90.00
#
_symmetry.space_group_name_H-M   'P 1'
#
loop_
_entity.id
_entity.type
_entity.pdbx_description
1 polymer ?
#
loop_
_entity_poly.entity_id
_entity_poly.type
_entity_poly.pdbx_seq_one_letter_code
_entity_poly.pdbx_strand_id
1 'polypeptide(L)'
;MAHPTAAHQGGSGDGSSGLAGFKLIASHKFRVEFRGKPAHAAGEPWKGLNALDAAVAAYNNVALLRQQIQSDERVHGVIEVGGTVPNVITDYTRMNWNVRSPTIERADALLNRVKACLEAGAAATGCEIKYIVAPTYMNLRANNTLCKTYVEDMAAIGQTIQLHQAKPFNASTDMGNVSYHVPSFHGAFVIPTSPDVAGHNPKFAAAAATDEAHKAGFMCAKGMAMLAVRVLVDDDIASQARADFGSPDEE
;
A
#
# COMPACT_ATOMS: atom_id res chain seq x y z
N MET A 1 -10.60 -12.37 -0.33
CA MET A 1 -9.15 -12.49 -0.03
C MET A 1 -8.95 -12.31 1.47
N ALA A 2 -7.87 -12.82 2.05
CA ALA A 2 -7.48 -12.47 3.41
C ALA A 2 -5.96 -12.52 3.60
N HIS A 3 -5.42 -11.71 4.51
CA HIS A 3 -3.99 -11.71 4.85
C HIS A 3 -3.72 -12.18 6.28
N PRO A 4 -2.63 -12.94 6.53
CA PRO A 4 -2.15 -13.16 7.88
C PRO A 4 -1.60 -11.85 8.45
N THR A 5 -1.83 -11.62 9.73
CA THR A 5 -1.33 -10.46 10.49
C THR A 5 -0.74 -10.89 11.81
N ALA A 6 0.21 -10.12 12.32
CA ALA A 6 0.62 -10.23 13.71
C ALA A 6 -0.49 -9.67 14.60
N ALA A 7 -0.62 -10.18 15.82
CA ALA A 7 -1.69 -9.75 16.74
C ALA A 7 -1.75 -8.22 16.94
N HIS A 8 -0.59 -7.58 17.14
CA HIS A 8 -0.50 -6.13 17.32
C HIS A 8 -0.78 -5.33 16.03
N GLN A 9 -0.72 -5.97 14.86
CA GLN A 9 -1.04 -5.35 13.56
C GLN A 9 -2.50 -5.59 13.15
N GLY A 10 -3.05 -6.76 13.46
CA GLY A 10 -4.39 -7.18 13.07
C GLY A 10 -5.53 -6.53 13.85
N GLY A 11 -5.21 -5.69 14.86
CA GLY A 11 -6.21 -5.07 15.72
C GLY A 11 -6.65 -5.95 16.90
N SER A 12 -6.05 -7.13 17.09
CA SER A 12 -6.43 -8.09 18.13
C SER A 12 -5.91 -7.76 19.53
N GLY A 13 -5.75 -6.46 19.85
CA GLY A 13 -5.55 -6.04 21.24
C GLY A 13 -6.73 -6.41 22.15
N ASP A 14 -7.86 -6.80 21.56
CA ASP A 14 -9.09 -7.26 22.20
C ASP A 14 -9.26 -8.79 22.24
N GLY A 15 -8.30 -9.56 21.70
CA GLY A 15 -8.38 -11.02 21.63
C GLY A 15 -9.09 -11.60 20.39
N SER A 16 -9.46 -10.78 19.40
CA SER A 16 -10.04 -11.25 18.13
C SER A 16 -9.06 -12.11 17.32
N SER A 17 -9.53 -13.18 16.68
CA SER A 17 -8.70 -14.04 15.82
C SER A 17 -8.58 -13.54 14.38
N GLY A 18 -9.26 -12.45 14.02
CA GLY A 18 -9.17 -11.84 12.71
C GLY A 18 -10.06 -10.59 12.55
N LEU A 19 -10.14 -10.12 11.31
CA LEU A 19 -10.85 -8.91 10.90
C LEU A 19 -11.63 -9.16 9.60
N ALA A 20 -12.85 -8.66 9.48
CA ALA A 20 -13.69 -8.82 8.29
C ALA A 20 -13.57 -7.66 7.29
N GLY A 21 -13.80 -6.43 7.76
CA GLY A 21 -13.81 -5.21 6.95
C GLY A 21 -12.49 -4.45 7.05
N PHE A 22 -11.45 -4.99 6.43
CA PHE A 22 -10.12 -4.39 6.44
C PHE A 22 -10.12 -3.04 5.70
N LYS A 23 -9.70 -1.96 6.36
CA LYS A 23 -9.53 -0.64 5.74
C LYS A 23 -8.07 -0.46 5.36
N LEU A 24 -7.76 -0.48 4.06
CA LEU A 24 -6.41 -0.35 3.51
C LEU A 24 -6.31 0.88 2.60
N ILE A 25 -5.13 1.48 2.54
CA ILE A 25 -4.92 2.80 1.92
C ILE A 25 -4.43 2.67 0.46
N ALA A 26 -4.70 3.70 -0.33
CA ALA A 26 -4.24 3.79 -1.71
C ALA A 26 -2.71 3.95 -1.79
N SER A 27 -2.11 3.47 -2.87
CA SER A 27 -0.66 3.55 -3.11
C SER A 27 -0.34 3.67 -4.59
N HIS A 28 0.28 4.79 -4.97
CA HIS A 28 1.00 4.91 -6.24
C HIS A 28 2.43 4.43 -6.06
N LYS A 29 2.91 3.67 -7.05
CA LYS A 29 4.29 3.20 -7.13
C LYS A 29 4.85 3.58 -8.48
N PHE A 30 6.01 4.21 -8.50
CA PHE A 30 6.64 4.61 -9.75
C PHE A 30 8.14 4.76 -9.58
N ARG A 31 8.86 4.62 -10.69
CA ARG A 31 10.25 5.04 -10.80
C ARG A 31 10.34 6.34 -11.58
N VAL A 32 11.38 7.09 -11.29
CA VAL A 32 11.76 8.29 -12.06
C VAL A 32 13.20 8.13 -12.51
N GLU A 33 13.43 8.35 -13.80
CA GLU A 33 14.75 8.41 -14.39
C GLU A 33 15.08 9.86 -14.73
N PHE A 34 16.26 10.33 -14.31
CA PHE A 34 16.82 11.59 -14.81
C PHE A 34 17.91 11.28 -15.82
N ARG A 35 17.89 11.97 -16.96
CA ARG A 35 18.94 11.89 -17.99
C ARG A 35 19.58 13.25 -18.17
N GLY A 36 20.89 13.27 -17.98
CA GLY A 36 21.74 14.42 -18.13
C GLY A 36 22.76 14.20 -19.24
N LYS A 37 23.97 14.71 -19.04
CA LYS A 37 25.06 14.65 -20.01
C LYS A 37 26.40 14.53 -19.29
N PRO A 38 27.23 13.53 -19.60
CA PRO A 38 28.50 13.35 -18.91
C PRO A 38 29.51 14.43 -19.34
N ALA A 39 30.39 14.78 -18.42
CA ALA A 39 31.54 15.65 -18.64
C ALA A 39 32.61 15.34 -17.60
N HIS A 40 33.86 15.73 -17.86
CA HIS A 40 34.91 15.63 -16.85
C HIS A 40 34.60 16.62 -15.72
N ALA A 41 34.37 16.12 -14.50
CA ALA A 41 33.86 16.93 -13.39
C ALA A 41 34.78 18.09 -12.99
N ALA A 42 36.10 17.90 -13.05
CA ALA A 42 37.07 18.97 -12.79
C ALA A 42 37.44 19.83 -14.02
N GLY A 43 37.58 19.21 -15.20
CA GLY A 43 38.14 19.86 -16.38
C GLY A 43 37.15 20.75 -17.12
N GLU A 44 35.93 20.24 -17.35
CA GLU A 44 34.93 20.93 -18.16
C GLU A 44 33.49 20.71 -17.65
N PRO A 45 33.19 20.90 -16.35
CA PRO A 45 31.87 20.58 -15.78
C PRO A 45 30.71 21.32 -16.47
N TRP A 46 30.93 22.54 -16.98
CA TRP A 46 29.93 23.35 -17.70
C TRP A 46 29.44 22.74 -19.02
N LYS A 47 30.08 21.68 -19.53
CA LYS A 47 29.61 20.94 -20.71
C LYS A 47 28.61 19.83 -20.38
N GLY A 48 28.46 19.50 -19.10
CA GLY A 48 27.61 18.41 -18.60
C GLY A 48 26.27 18.91 -18.02
N LEU A 49 25.39 17.95 -17.76
CA LEU A 49 24.12 18.11 -17.04
C LEU A 49 24.07 17.01 -15.99
N ASN A 50 24.01 17.36 -14.71
CA ASN A 50 24.23 16.41 -13.64
C ASN A 50 22.92 15.77 -13.16
N ALA A 51 22.68 14.53 -13.58
CA ALA A 51 21.50 13.76 -13.18
C ALA A 51 21.50 13.38 -11.69
N LEU A 52 22.67 13.35 -11.03
CA LEU A 52 22.74 13.14 -9.58
C LEU A 52 22.25 14.38 -8.83
N ASP A 53 22.63 15.57 -9.27
CA ASP A 53 22.11 16.82 -8.69
C ASP A 53 20.60 16.92 -8.89
N ALA A 54 20.07 16.48 -10.04
CA ALA A 54 18.64 16.43 -10.30
C ALA A 54 17.91 15.55 -9.28
N ALA A 55 18.43 14.34 -9.03
CA ALA A 55 17.88 13.40 -8.05
C ALA A 55 17.98 13.91 -6.61
N VAL A 56 19.09 14.54 -6.23
CA VAL A 56 19.29 15.11 -4.89
C VAL A 56 18.36 16.31 -4.66
N ALA A 57 18.25 17.21 -5.64
CA ALA A 57 17.31 18.33 -5.60
C ALA A 57 15.86 17.83 -5.48
N ALA A 58 15.48 16.86 -6.31
CA ALA A 58 14.18 16.22 -6.27
C ALA A 58 13.88 15.58 -4.90
N TYR A 59 14.84 14.86 -4.31
CA TYR A 59 14.71 14.26 -2.98
C TYR A 59 14.51 15.33 -1.90
N ASN A 60 15.29 16.40 -1.93
CA ASN A 60 15.19 17.52 -0.99
C ASN A 60 13.85 18.26 -1.12
N ASN A 61 13.37 18.49 -2.34
CA ASN A 61 12.07 19.10 -2.60
C ASN A 61 10.94 18.26 -1.97
N VAL A 62 10.99 16.93 -2.15
CA VAL A 62 10.02 16.02 -1.52
C VAL A 62 10.19 15.98 0.00
N ALA A 63 11.42 16.10 0.52
CA ALA A 63 11.66 16.17 1.97
C ALA A 63 11.00 17.42 2.59
N LEU A 64 11.09 18.57 1.91
CA LEU A 64 10.43 19.82 2.33
C LEU A 64 8.90 19.70 2.26
N LEU A 65 8.37 19.12 1.17
CA LEU A 65 6.93 18.89 0.97
C LEU A 65 6.28 18.16 2.15
N ARG A 66 7.00 17.26 2.83
CA ARG A 66 6.47 16.45 3.95
C ARG A 66 5.98 17.28 5.14
N GLN A 67 6.41 18.52 5.31
CA GLN A 67 5.85 19.38 6.35
C GLN A 67 4.39 19.79 6.03
N GLN A 68 3.99 19.76 4.76
CA GLN A 68 2.67 20.19 4.27
C GLN A 68 1.81 19.02 3.74
N ILE A 69 2.10 17.76 4.10
CA ILE A 69 1.23 16.61 3.82
C ILE A 69 0.34 16.32 5.03
N GLN A 70 -0.74 15.57 4.83
CA GLN A 70 -1.60 15.16 5.94
C GLN A 70 -0.92 14.14 6.86
N SER A 71 -1.34 14.08 8.13
CA SER A 71 -0.73 13.20 9.13
C SER A 71 -0.87 11.69 8.84
N ASP A 72 -1.80 11.32 7.97
CA ASP A 72 -2.12 9.97 7.49
C ASP A 72 -1.59 9.70 6.05
N GLU A 73 -0.89 10.66 5.46
CA GLU A 73 -0.23 10.52 4.15
C GLU A 73 1.22 10.08 4.29
N ARG A 74 1.73 9.35 3.31
CA ARG A 74 3.13 8.88 3.32
C ARG A 74 3.77 9.01 1.96
N VAL A 75 5.00 9.48 1.93
CA VAL A 75 5.87 9.49 0.75
C VAL A 75 7.19 8.82 1.11
N HIS A 76 7.64 7.88 0.29
CA HIS A 76 8.87 7.12 0.50
C HIS A 76 9.64 7.07 -0.81
N GLY A 77 10.96 7.24 -0.75
CA GLY A 77 11.80 7.25 -1.94
C GLY A 77 13.20 6.71 -1.66
N VAL A 78 13.81 6.11 -2.67
CA VAL A 78 15.22 5.71 -2.67
C VAL A 78 15.86 6.05 -4.01
N ILE A 79 17.17 6.29 -4.02
CA ILE A 79 17.99 6.39 -5.23
C ILE A 79 18.53 4.99 -5.52
N GLU A 80 18.02 4.32 -6.55
CA GLU A 80 18.48 2.99 -6.97
C GLU A 80 19.80 3.06 -7.75
N VAL A 81 19.98 4.14 -8.53
CA VAL A 81 21.18 4.39 -9.35
C VAL A 81 21.55 5.86 -9.23
N GLY A 82 22.81 6.16 -8.88
CA GLY A 82 23.27 7.50 -8.52
C GLY A 82 24.69 7.85 -8.98
N GLY A 83 25.15 7.27 -10.09
CA GLY A 83 26.53 7.39 -10.58
C GLY A 83 27.47 6.32 -10.03
N THR A 84 28.65 6.18 -10.66
CA THR A 84 29.63 5.11 -10.37
C THR A 84 31.04 5.63 -10.10
N VAL A 85 31.36 6.85 -10.55
CA VAL A 85 32.71 7.44 -10.42
C VAL A 85 32.59 8.95 -10.10
N PRO A 86 33.41 9.50 -9.19
CA PRO A 86 33.24 10.88 -8.71
C PRO A 86 33.79 11.95 -9.67
N ASN A 87 34.69 11.59 -10.58
CA ASN A 87 35.33 12.53 -11.52
C ASN A 87 34.59 12.67 -12.87
N VAL A 88 33.42 12.03 -13.02
CA VAL A 88 32.54 12.15 -14.19
C VAL A 88 31.20 12.68 -13.72
N ILE A 89 30.69 13.72 -14.39
CA ILE A 89 29.33 14.21 -14.17
C ILE A 89 28.35 13.06 -14.47
N THR A 90 27.49 12.75 -13.50
CA THR A 90 26.55 11.63 -13.62
C THR A 90 25.49 11.97 -14.67
N ASP A 91 25.38 11.13 -15.71
CA ASP A 91 24.46 11.33 -16.83
C ASP A 91 23.13 10.59 -16.66
N TYR A 92 23.04 9.69 -15.70
CA TYR A 92 21.83 8.92 -15.44
C TYR A 92 21.64 8.61 -13.95
N THR A 93 20.43 8.84 -13.46
CA THR A 93 19.98 8.37 -12.15
C THR A 93 18.60 7.75 -12.24
N ARG A 94 18.29 6.86 -11.28
CA ARG A 94 16.96 6.27 -11.12
C ARG A 94 16.54 6.29 -9.67
N MET A 95 15.34 6.80 -9.41
CA MET A 95 14.69 6.80 -8.11
C MET A 95 13.46 5.91 -8.12
N ASN A 96 13.09 5.37 -6.96
CA ASN A 96 11.89 4.56 -6.78
C ASN A 96 11.05 5.13 -5.64
N TRP A 97 9.80 5.47 -5.95
CA TRP A 97 8.92 6.24 -5.09
C TRP A 97 7.60 5.50 -4.81
N ASN A 98 7.09 5.69 -3.59
CA ASN A 98 5.77 5.25 -3.17
C ASN A 98 5.02 6.41 -2.48
N VAL A 99 3.84 6.76 -3.00
CA VAL A 99 2.95 7.79 -2.45
C VAL A 99 1.67 7.12 -1.96
N ARG A 100 1.28 7.36 -0.72
CA ARG A 100 0.10 6.75 -0.08
C ARG A 100 -0.78 7.76 0.61
N SER A 101 -2.08 7.53 0.53
CA SER A 101 -3.11 8.30 1.22
C SER A 101 -4.33 7.41 1.48
N PRO A 102 -5.18 7.70 2.49
CA PRO A 102 -6.34 6.87 2.79
C PRO A 102 -7.34 6.67 1.65
N THR A 103 -7.45 7.64 0.72
CA THR A 103 -8.29 7.50 -0.48
C THR A 103 -7.48 7.72 -1.75
N ILE A 104 -7.97 7.19 -2.87
CA ILE A 104 -7.31 7.33 -4.18
C ILE A 104 -7.27 8.80 -4.63
N GLU A 105 -8.33 9.58 -4.38
CA GLU A 105 -8.40 11.00 -4.75
C GLU A 105 -7.35 11.83 -4.02
N ARG A 106 -7.17 11.54 -2.72
CA ARG A 106 -6.13 12.19 -1.91
C ARG A 106 -4.73 11.73 -2.33
N ALA A 107 -4.58 10.45 -2.71
CA ALA A 107 -3.30 9.93 -3.21
C ALA A 107 -2.92 10.57 -4.55
N ASP A 108 -3.87 10.78 -5.45
CA ASP A 108 -3.68 11.48 -6.74
C ASP A 108 -3.27 12.94 -6.52
N ALA A 109 -3.95 13.64 -5.60
CA ALA A 109 -3.61 15.02 -5.24
C ALA A 109 -2.18 15.13 -4.67
N LEU A 110 -1.79 14.20 -3.79
CA LEU A 110 -0.43 14.15 -3.25
C LEU A 110 0.60 13.78 -4.32
N LEU A 111 0.27 12.84 -5.22
CA LEU A 111 1.14 12.42 -6.32
C LEU A 111 1.48 13.61 -7.23
N ASN A 112 0.51 14.47 -7.55
CA ASN A 112 0.75 15.66 -8.36
C ASN A 112 1.75 16.62 -7.70
N ARG A 113 1.63 16.83 -6.38
CA ARG A 113 2.59 17.65 -5.62
C ARG A 113 3.98 17.03 -5.60
N VAL A 114 4.06 15.70 -5.43
CA VAL A 114 5.33 14.97 -5.48
C VAL A 114 5.96 15.08 -6.87
N LYS A 115 5.20 14.89 -7.95
CA LYS A 115 5.70 15.05 -9.33
C LYS A 115 6.27 16.44 -9.58
N ALA A 116 5.59 17.49 -9.12
CA ALA A 116 6.10 18.87 -9.22
C ALA A 116 7.47 19.04 -8.51
N CYS A 117 7.67 18.40 -7.35
CA CYS A 117 8.97 18.39 -6.67
C CYS A 117 10.07 17.71 -7.49
N LEU A 118 9.75 16.59 -8.16
CA LEU A 118 10.69 15.83 -8.98
C LEU A 118 11.03 16.58 -10.28
N GLU A 119 10.02 17.16 -10.92
CA GLU A 119 10.15 18.00 -12.12
C GLU A 119 10.95 19.27 -11.84
N ALA A 120 10.80 19.89 -10.67
CA ALA A 120 11.65 21.01 -10.27
C ALA A 120 13.14 20.63 -10.19
N GLY A 121 13.47 19.41 -9.74
CA GLY A 121 14.85 18.90 -9.76
C GLY A 121 15.40 18.74 -11.18
N ALA A 122 14.59 18.22 -12.10
CA ALA A 122 14.93 18.12 -13.52
C ALA A 122 15.19 19.51 -14.12
N ALA A 123 14.23 20.43 -13.93
CA ALA A 123 14.27 21.77 -14.47
C ALA A 123 15.48 22.57 -13.96
N ALA A 124 15.78 22.51 -12.66
CA ALA A 124 16.91 23.22 -12.06
C ALA A 124 18.28 22.80 -12.62
N THR A 125 18.37 21.57 -13.13
CA THR A 125 19.62 20.97 -13.62
C THR A 125 19.68 20.83 -15.14
N GLY A 126 18.60 21.20 -15.84
CA GLY A 126 18.45 20.99 -17.27
C GLY A 126 18.35 19.52 -17.70
N CYS A 127 18.13 18.60 -16.76
CA CYS A 127 17.99 17.17 -17.08
C CYS A 127 16.60 16.83 -17.61
N GLU A 128 16.52 15.80 -18.44
CA GLU A 128 15.25 15.17 -18.82
C GLU A 128 14.75 14.30 -17.66
N ILE A 129 13.43 14.23 -17.48
CA ILE A 129 12.76 13.36 -16.51
C ILE A 129 11.81 12.39 -17.21
N LYS A 130 11.86 11.11 -16.85
CA LYS A 130 10.95 10.08 -17.34
C LYS A 130 10.35 9.27 -16.19
N TYR A 131 9.03 9.08 -16.24
CA TYR A 131 8.30 8.26 -15.27
C TYR A 131 8.12 6.82 -15.79
N ILE A 132 8.33 5.84 -14.92
CA ILE A 132 7.98 4.44 -15.13
C ILE A 132 6.97 4.05 -14.06
N VAL A 133 5.69 4.08 -14.44
CA VAL A 133 4.57 3.86 -13.52
C VAL A 133 4.33 2.37 -13.34
N ALA A 134 4.14 1.95 -12.09
CA ALA A 134 3.64 0.61 -11.75
C ALA A 134 2.13 0.69 -11.45
N PRO A 135 1.40 -0.45 -11.46
CA PRO A 135 -0.01 -0.46 -11.13
C PRO A 135 -0.30 0.22 -9.79
N THR A 136 -1.29 1.10 -9.79
CA THR A 136 -1.79 1.78 -8.59
C THR A 136 -2.67 0.83 -7.80
N TYR A 137 -2.49 0.79 -6.49
CA TYR A 137 -3.43 0.14 -5.58
C TYR A 137 -4.43 1.17 -5.08
N MET A 138 -5.72 0.94 -5.30
CA MET A 138 -6.78 1.77 -4.75
C MET A 138 -6.99 1.45 -3.26
N ASN A 139 -7.56 2.38 -2.49
CA ASN A 139 -7.96 2.10 -1.11
C ASN A 139 -9.05 1.01 -1.09
N LEU A 140 -9.01 0.12 -0.11
CA LEU A 140 -9.94 -1.00 -0.06
C LEU A 140 -11.31 -0.54 0.44
N ARG A 141 -12.34 -0.79 -0.38
CA ARG A 141 -13.74 -0.54 -0.03
C ARG A 141 -14.33 -1.77 0.65
N ALA A 142 -14.71 -1.62 1.91
CA ALA A 142 -15.28 -2.73 2.68
C ALA A 142 -16.78 -2.88 2.37
N ASN A 143 -17.21 -4.09 2.03
CA ASN A 143 -18.63 -4.42 1.91
C ASN A 143 -19.17 -4.89 3.27
N ASN A 144 -19.91 -4.03 3.96
CA ASN A 144 -20.46 -4.25 5.28
C ASN A 144 -21.39 -5.46 5.36
N THR A 145 -22.18 -5.73 4.33
CA THR A 145 -23.02 -6.93 4.30
C THR A 145 -22.15 -8.19 4.34
N LEU A 146 -21.20 -8.31 3.42
CA LEU A 146 -20.28 -9.45 3.39
C LEU A 146 -19.45 -9.57 4.67
N CYS A 147 -19.02 -8.45 5.24
CA CYS A 147 -18.22 -8.43 6.46
C CYS A 147 -19.03 -8.91 7.67
N LYS A 148 -20.29 -8.46 7.83
CA LYS A 148 -21.17 -8.89 8.92
C LYS A 148 -21.51 -10.37 8.80
N THR A 149 -21.87 -10.83 7.60
CA THR A 149 -22.11 -12.26 7.33
C THR A 149 -20.88 -13.11 7.67
N TYR A 150 -19.67 -12.67 7.31
CA TYR A 150 -18.44 -13.38 7.68
C TYR A 150 -18.22 -13.43 9.21
N VAL A 151 -18.51 -12.35 9.94
CA VAL A 151 -18.41 -12.33 11.41
C VAL A 151 -19.37 -13.36 12.03
N GLU A 152 -20.61 -13.43 11.55
CA GLU A 152 -21.61 -14.40 12.00
C GLU A 152 -21.18 -15.85 11.72
N ASP A 153 -20.74 -16.12 10.49
CA ASP A 153 -20.28 -17.46 10.07
C ASP A 153 -19.07 -17.93 10.90
N MET A 154 -18.14 -17.00 11.19
CA MET A 154 -16.98 -17.29 12.01
C MET A 154 -17.35 -17.52 13.48
N ALA A 155 -18.31 -16.78 14.03
CA ALA A 155 -18.83 -17.01 15.37
C ALA A 155 -19.45 -18.41 15.52
N ALA A 156 -20.17 -18.90 14.50
CA ALA A 156 -20.76 -20.24 14.49
C ALA A 156 -19.72 -21.38 14.57
N ILE A 157 -18.46 -21.11 14.21
CA ILE A 157 -17.34 -22.05 14.34
C ILE A 157 -16.37 -21.68 15.48
N GLY A 158 -16.83 -20.85 16.43
CA GLY A 158 -16.10 -20.51 17.65
C GLY A 158 -14.97 -19.50 17.46
N GLN A 159 -15.03 -18.66 16.42
CA GLN A 159 -14.05 -17.61 16.16
C GLN A 159 -14.64 -16.22 16.45
N THR A 160 -13.85 -15.37 17.09
CA THR A 160 -14.22 -13.97 17.34
C THR A 160 -13.53 -13.09 16.32
N ILE A 161 -14.30 -12.43 15.45
CA ILE A 161 -13.79 -11.60 14.37
C ILE A 161 -14.20 -10.14 14.62
N GLN A 162 -13.23 -9.24 14.55
CA GLN A 162 -13.49 -7.81 14.56
C GLN A 162 -14.16 -7.41 13.23
N LEU A 163 -15.23 -6.62 13.29
CA LEU A 163 -15.90 -6.17 12.07
C LEU A 163 -15.06 -5.14 11.30
N HIS A 164 -14.67 -4.04 11.95
CA HIS A 164 -13.85 -2.98 11.37
C HIS A 164 -12.75 -2.51 12.31
N GLN A 165 -11.67 -2.00 11.73
CA GLN A 165 -10.66 -1.23 12.44
C GLN A 165 -11.14 0.21 12.64
N ALA A 166 -10.78 0.82 13.78
CA ALA A 166 -11.08 2.22 14.06
C ALA A 166 -10.34 3.20 13.13
N LYS A 167 -9.15 2.82 12.64
CA LYS A 167 -8.35 3.61 11.70
C LYS A 167 -7.84 2.72 10.57
N PRO A 168 -7.71 3.25 9.34
CA PRO A 168 -7.10 2.51 8.24
C PRO A 168 -5.70 2.03 8.60
N PHE A 169 -5.39 0.81 8.19
CA PHE A 169 -4.06 0.25 8.34
C PHE A 169 -3.16 0.76 7.23
N ASN A 170 -1.91 1.12 7.57
CA ASN A 170 -0.93 1.68 6.62
C ASN A 170 -0.33 0.63 5.66
N ALA A 171 -1.16 -0.26 5.14
CA ALA A 171 -0.83 -1.22 4.10
C ALA A 171 -1.76 -1.03 2.88
N SER A 172 -1.41 -1.67 1.77
CA SER A 172 -2.11 -1.54 0.50
C SER A 172 -2.14 -2.88 -0.20
N THR A 173 -3.21 -3.15 -0.94
CA THR A 173 -3.45 -4.41 -1.66
C THR A 173 -4.11 -4.10 -3.01
N ASP A 174 -3.85 -4.94 -4.01
CA ASP A 174 -4.53 -4.88 -5.31
C ASP A 174 -6.00 -5.31 -5.23
N MET A 175 -6.42 -5.97 -4.15
CA MET A 175 -7.83 -6.22 -3.87
C MET A 175 -8.64 -4.91 -3.74
N GLY A 176 -7.97 -3.82 -3.37
CA GLY A 176 -8.57 -2.50 -3.40
C GLY A 176 -8.99 -2.10 -4.81
N ASN A 177 -8.34 -2.59 -5.87
CA ASN A 177 -8.81 -2.36 -7.24
C ASN A 177 -10.10 -3.16 -7.53
N VAL A 178 -10.15 -4.42 -7.10
CA VAL A 178 -11.31 -5.30 -7.31
C VAL A 178 -12.55 -4.77 -6.59
N SER A 179 -12.38 -4.18 -5.40
CA SER A 179 -13.49 -3.63 -4.60
C SER A 179 -14.20 -2.44 -5.24
N TYR A 180 -13.68 -1.85 -6.33
CA TYR A 180 -14.39 -0.83 -7.11
C TYR A 180 -15.17 -1.41 -8.29
N HIS A 181 -14.98 -2.67 -8.63
CA HIS A 181 -15.60 -3.29 -9.79
C HIS A 181 -16.71 -4.28 -9.42
N VAL A 182 -16.60 -4.94 -8.27
CA VAL A 182 -17.58 -5.92 -7.80
C VAL A 182 -17.72 -5.89 -6.27
N PRO A 183 -18.87 -6.33 -5.71
CA PRO A 183 -18.97 -6.64 -4.30
C PRO A 183 -17.86 -7.63 -3.91
N SER A 184 -17.11 -7.30 -2.87
CA SER A 184 -15.87 -8.03 -2.58
C SER A 184 -15.56 -8.07 -1.08
N PHE A 185 -14.88 -9.13 -0.67
CA PHE A 185 -14.47 -9.34 0.71
C PHE A 185 -12.95 -9.39 0.83
N HIS A 186 -12.41 -8.62 1.78
CA HIS A 186 -11.01 -8.68 2.16
C HIS A 186 -10.86 -8.56 3.68
N GLY A 187 -10.57 -9.71 4.31
CA GLY A 187 -10.33 -9.79 5.74
C GLY A 187 -8.85 -9.95 6.11
N ALA A 188 -8.61 -10.19 7.40
CA ALA A 188 -7.33 -10.61 7.93
C ALA A 188 -7.54 -11.70 8.99
N PHE A 189 -6.52 -12.50 9.24
CA PHE A 189 -6.49 -13.46 10.34
C PHE A 189 -5.19 -13.33 11.12
N VAL A 190 -5.22 -13.60 12.41
CA VAL A 190 -4.06 -13.45 13.29
C VAL A 190 -3.28 -14.75 13.32
N ILE A 191 -1.97 -14.64 13.15
CA ILE A 191 -1.03 -15.75 13.37
C ILE A 191 -0.16 -15.45 14.61
N PRO A 192 0.31 -16.49 15.32
CA PRO A 192 1.15 -16.29 16.50
C PRO A 192 2.51 -15.70 16.12
N THR A 193 2.85 -14.55 16.67
CA THR A 193 4.15 -13.89 16.49
C THR A 193 4.63 -13.28 17.81
N SER A 194 5.92 -13.05 17.96
CA SER A 194 6.43 -12.17 19.03
C SER A 194 5.90 -10.74 18.84
N PRO A 195 5.78 -9.94 19.92
CA PRO A 195 5.22 -8.58 19.85
C PRO A 195 5.98 -7.61 18.94
N ASP A 196 7.27 -7.84 18.68
CA ASP A 196 8.15 -7.03 17.83
C ASP A 196 8.15 -7.47 16.35
N VAL A 197 7.40 -8.52 16.00
CA VAL A 197 7.44 -9.15 14.67
C VAL A 197 6.25 -8.71 13.83
N ALA A 198 6.52 -7.83 12.86
CA ALA A 198 5.57 -7.32 11.90
C ALA A 198 5.72 -8.00 10.52
N GLY A 199 4.71 -7.84 9.66
CA GLY A 199 4.81 -8.16 8.23
C GLY A 199 6.07 -7.56 7.59
N HIS A 200 6.59 -8.24 6.56
CA HIS A 200 7.87 -7.95 5.90
C HIS A 200 9.13 -8.13 6.78
N ASN A 201 9.02 -8.88 7.88
CA ASN A 201 10.16 -9.34 8.69
C ASN A 201 10.43 -10.84 8.42
N PRO A 202 11.69 -11.29 8.28
CA PRO A 202 12.01 -12.72 8.17
C PRO A 202 11.44 -13.58 9.31
N LYS A 203 11.36 -13.04 10.54
CA LYS A 203 10.72 -13.72 11.68
C LYS A 203 9.22 -13.93 11.47
N PHE A 204 8.54 -13.02 10.75
CA PHE A 204 7.13 -13.19 10.40
C PHE A 204 6.97 -14.30 9.36
N ALA A 205 7.88 -14.40 8.40
CA ALA A 205 7.87 -15.51 7.44
C ALA A 205 8.05 -16.87 8.13
N ALA A 206 8.96 -16.96 9.12
CA ALA A 206 9.10 -18.16 9.94
C ALA A 206 7.84 -18.47 10.75
N ALA A 207 7.21 -17.45 11.36
CA ALA A 207 5.96 -17.62 12.11
C ALA A 207 4.80 -18.10 11.21
N ALA A 208 4.70 -17.58 9.99
CA ALA A 208 3.69 -17.97 9.01
C ALA A 208 3.84 -19.41 8.49
N ALA A 209 5.01 -20.03 8.71
CA ALA A 209 5.29 -21.42 8.31
C ALA A 209 4.94 -22.46 9.39
N THR A 210 4.36 -22.04 10.51
CA THR A 210 4.01 -22.94 11.64
C THR A 210 2.66 -23.63 11.44
N ASP A 211 2.46 -24.77 12.11
CA ASP A 211 1.18 -25.47 12.11
C ASP A 211 0.06 -24.63 12.73
N GLU A 212 0.38 -23.79 13.73
CA GLU A 212 -0.56 -22.87 14.35
C GLU A 212 -1.02 -21.79 13.37
N ALA A 213 -0.09 -21.20 12.61
CA ALA A 213 -0.42 -20.25 11.54
C ALA A 213 -1.24 -20.93 10.43
N HIS A 214 -0.91 -22.18 10.09
CA HIS A 214 -1.67 -22.97 9.13
C HIS A 214 -3.10 -23.22 9.60
N LYS A 215 -3.30 -23.61 10.87
CA LYS A 215 -4.63 -23.78 11.48
C LYS A 215 -5.44 -22.49 11.44
N ALA A 216 -4.83 -21.34 11.76
CA ALA A 216 -5.51 -20.03 11.66
C ALA A 216 -5.92 -19.72 10.21
N GLY A 217 -5.03 -19.97 9.24
CA GLY A 217 -5.33 -19.84 7.82
C GLY A 217 -6.45 -20.77 7.36
N PHE A 218 -6.48 -22.01 7.86
CA PHE A 218 -7.53 -22.98 7.55
C PHE A 218 -8.90 -22.54 8.09
N MET A 219 -8.95 -21.99 9.31
CA MET A 219 -10.19 -21.43 9.88
C MET A 219 -10.69 -20.23 9.07
N CYS A 220 -9.79 -19.33 8.66
CA CYS A 220 -10.14 -18.22 7.77
C CYS A 220 -10.67 -18.72 6.41
N ALA A 221 -10.03 -19.72 5.81
CA ALA A 221 -10.47 -20.32 4.56
C ALA A 221 -11.87 -20.94 4.70
N LYS A 222 -12.15 -21.63 5.81
CA LYS A 222 -13.48 -22.17 6.12
C LYS A 222 -14.53 -21.07 6.20
N GLY A 223 -14.25 -19.96 6.90
CA GLY A 223 -15.15 -18.81 6.96
C GLY A 223 -15.42 -18.18 5.59
N MET A 224 -14.40 -18.02 4.76
CA MET A 224 -14.59 -17.50 3.39
C MET A 224 -15.43 -18.44 2.52
N ALA A 225 -15.28 -19.76 2.70
CA ALA A 225 -16.12 -20.74 2.00
C ALA A 225 -17.58 -20.68 2.48
N MET A 226 -17.82 -20.54 3.79
CA MET A 226 -19.16 -20.34 4.35
C MET A 226 -19.81 -19.08 3.79
N LEU A 227 -19.10 -17.95 3.81
CA LEU A 227 -19.56 -16.69 3.24
C LEU A 227 -19.92 -16.83 1.75
N ALA A 228 -19.07 -17.51 0.97
CA ALA A 228 -19.34 -17.75 -0.45
C ALA A 228 -20.62 -18.56 -0.65
N VAL A 229 -20.84 -19.61 0.16
CA VAL A 229 -22.10 -20.37 0.12
C VAL A 229 -23.28 -19.49 0.47
N ARG A 230 -23.20 -18.66 1.53
CA ARG A 230 -24.26 -17.72 1.93
C ARG A 230 -24.65 -16.81 0.76
N VAL A 231 -23.67 -16.20 0.10
CA VAL A 231 -23.91 -15.33 -1.07
C VAL A 231 -24.55 -16.10 -2.25
N LEU A 232 -24.24 -17.39 -2.43
CA LEU A 232 -24.76 -18.18 -3.55
C LEU A 232 -26.17 -18.72 -3.32
N VAL A 233 -26.60 -18.91 -2.07
CA VAL A 233 -27.87 -19.60 -1.74
C VAL A 233 -28.90 -18.69 -1.06
N ASP A 234 -28.50 -17.49 -0.64
CA ASP A 234 -29.34 -16.51 0.04
C ASP A 234 -29.43 -15.22 -0.80
N ASP A 235 -30.53 -15.09 -1.54
CA ASP A 235 -30.78 -13.97 -2.45
C ASP A 235 -30.82 -12.61 -1.73
N ASP A 236 -31.22 -12.59 -0.45
CA ASP A 236 -31.26 -11.36 0.34
C ASP A 236 -29.84 -10.88 0.66
N ILE A 237 -28.94 -11.80 1.07
CA ILE A 237 -27.52 -11.48 1.29
C ILE A 237 -26.86 -10.99 0.00
N ALA A 238 -27.10 -11.67 -1.13
CA ALA A 238 -26.55 -11.28 -2.42
C ALA A 238 -27.02 -9.89 -2.86
N SER A 239 -28.32 -9.62 -2.69
CA SER A 239 -28.95 -8.33 -3.04
C SER A 239 -28.43 -7.20 -2.15
N GLN A 240 -28.32 -7.43 -0.85
CA GLN A 240 -27.77 -6.46 0.09
C GLN A 240 -26.29 -6.18 -0.17
N ALA A 241 -25.47 -7.19 -0.45
CA ALA A 241 -24.07 -7.00 -0.81
C ALA A 241 -23.92 -6.15 -2.09
N ARG A 242 -24.82 -6.34 -3.06
CA ARG A 242 -24.86 -5.51 -4.27
C ARG A 242 -25.31 -4.08 -3.99
N ALA A 243 -26.30 -3.89 -3.12
CA ALA A 243 -26.75 -2.55 -2.70
C ALA A 243 -25.64 -1.79 -1.96
N ASP A 244 -24.98 -2.45 -1.03
CA ASP A 244 -23.87 -1.90 -0.24
C ASP A 244 -22.67 -1.49 -1.13
N PHE A 245 -22.35 -2.30 -2.15
CA PHE A 245 -21.33 -1.94 -3.15
C PHE A 245 -21.67 -0.65 -3.94
N GLY A 246 -22.97 -0.39 -4.17
CA GLY A 246 -23.45 0.81 -4.83
C GLY A 246 -23.42 2.07 -3.96
N SER A 247 -23.19 1.92 -2.65
CA SER A 247 -23.08 3.03 -1.71
C SER A 247 -21.65 3.60 -1.70
N PRO A 248 -21.49 4.93 -1.54
CA PRO A 248 -20.18 5.51 -1.29
C PRO A 248 -19.61 4.99 0.04
N ASP A 249 -18.29 4.91 0.15
CA ASP A 249 -17.62 4.61 1.41
C ASP A 249 -17.89 5.74 2.42
N GLU A 250 -18.20 5.37 3.67
CA GLU A 250 -18.26 6.33 4.78
C GLU A 250 -16.85 6.86 5.08
N GLU A 251 -16.65 8.19 5.00
CA GLU A 251 -15.39 8.89 5.34
C GLU A 251 -14.97 8.70 6.81
#